data_AF-A0A5N5IZC9-F1
#
_entry.id   AF-A0A5N5IZC9-F1
#
_cell.length_a   1.000
_cell.length_b   1.000
_cell.length_c   1.000
_cell.angle_alpha   90.00
_cell.angle_beta   90.00
_cell.angle_gamma   90.00
#
_symmetry.space_group_name_H-M   'P 1'
#
loop_
_entity.id
_entity.type
_entity.pdbx_description
1 polymer ?
#
loop_
_entity_poly.entity_id
_entity_poly.type
_entity_poly.pdbx_seq_one_letter_code
_entity_poly.pdbx_strand_id
1 'polypeptide(L)'
;MADSNIDRLWNHVEQMDYGGNRTERTIRQRRKRIESVEEIEAPDELKKLEGSKYRDMVDFLKSGWTLLMTNLILEIASAVFDQLGYAFVGMVLAFVALLLSTADLIHMARKERMSLLPSFRRPSTRTLAPGKPVGTIVEYFGWVGAVWQCFYSTVEYAYALCERGMMDTVYISHGSPMMAIDESIPARKFLKTWQQIFKERPKAILVISGHWDTKEPTVNVVNRNETIYDFYGFPKSMYKWTVVVNLLKFSYIEEFNLGLESLADDRLFLPDSTVTWRHLKYTPPGAPLLAKRVKELLMENGFKRVHEDKTRGVDHGAWVPLMLMYPEADIPVCQLSVQTDRDGTYHYNLGKALAPLREEGILIMGSGATTHNLGTMQPSGSPVPSWALQFDTWLKNALLEGRYEDVNHYDSRAPYGKMAHPWPDHFYPLHVAMGAAGENAKAKLVHHSWDHGTLSYASYQFTAPK
;
A
#
# COMPACT_ATOMS: atom_id res chain seq x y z
N MET A 1 24.50 74.63 -2.25
CA MET A 1 23.50 74.14 -1.25
C MET A 1 22.98 72.83 -1.82
N ALA A 2 23.29 71.64 -1.32
CA ALA A 2 23.82 71.23 -0.04
C ALA A 2 24.90 70.17 -0.26
N ASP A 3 26.10 70.48 0.21
CA ASP A 3 27.22 69.56 0.39
C ASP A 3 28.03 70.05 1.60
N SER A 4 27.34 70.32 2.72
CA SER A 4 27.93 71.17 3.77
C SER A 4 27.50 70.82 5.20
N ASN A 5 27.58 69.55 5.58
CA ASN A 5 27.53 69.20 7.02
C ASN A 5 28.47 68.06 7.45
N ILE A 6 29.26 67.47 6.54
CA ILE A 6 30.39 66.62 6.93
C ILE A 6 31.63 67.48 7.27
N ASP A 7 31.71 68.68 6.69
CA ASP A 7 32.73 69.70 6.99
C ASP A 7 32.37 70.59 8.20
N ARG A 8 31.46 70.13 9.07
CA ARG A 8 31.32 70.60 10.45
C ARG A 8 31.90 69.53 11.39
N LEU A 9 33.21 69.35 11.36
CA LEU A 9 34.02 69.99 12.39
C LEU A 9 33.42 69.72 13.80
N TRP A 10 33.69 68.65 14.54
CA TRP A 10 34.83 67.73 14.61
C TRP A 10 36.24 68.30 14.34
N ASN A 11 36.44 69.62 14.20
CA ASN A 11 36.76 70.55 15.31
C ASN A 11 36.45 70.09 16.76
N HIS A 12 36.63 68.82 17.06
CA HIS A 12 36.72 68.39 18.44
C HIS A 12 37.77 67.31 18.69
N VAL A 13 38.51 66.85 17.68
CA VAL A 13 39.68 65.99 17.94
C VAL A 13 40.90 66.35 17.08
N GLU A 14 41.08 67.65 16.78
CA GLU A 14 42.42 68.24 16.64
C GLU A 14 42.75 69.06 17.90
N GLN A 15 42.63 68.41 19.06
CA GLN A 15 43.59 68.60 20.15
C GLN A 15 44.45 67.34 20.20
N MET A 16 45.50 67.30 19.35
CA MET A 16 46.77 66.59 19.55
C MET A 16 47.68 66.78 18.31
N ASP A 17 48.26 67.98 18.25
CA ASP A 17 49.65 68.31 17.93
C ASP A 17 50.55 67.29 17.15
N TYR A 18 50.95 67.63 15.91
CA TYR A 18 52.34 67.94 15.43
C TYR A 18 52.65 67.51 13.97
N GLY A 19 52.87 68.52 13.10
CA GLY A 19 53.88 68.70 12.01
C GLY A 19 54.19 67.56 11.00
N GLY A 20 54.42 67.77 9.70
CA GLY A 20 54.74 68.96 8.93
C GLY A 20 55.53 68.58 7.65
N ASN A 21 55.06 69.05 6.49
CA ASN A 21 55.78 69.45 5.27
C ASN A 21 57.07 68.73 4.81
N ARG A 22 56.94 67.89 3.77
CA ARG A 22 58.03 67.60 2.79
C ARG A 22 57.54 67.24 1.37
N THR A 23 56.40 67.79 0.93
CA THR A 23 55.67 67.30 -0.26
C THR A 23 55.47 68.29 -1.41
N GLU A 24 56.09 69.48 -1.40
CA GLU A 24 55.80 70.48 -2.46
C GLU A 24 56.87 70.62 -3.55
N ARG A 25 58.11 70.18 -3.31
CA ARG A 25 59.19 70.32 -4.33
C ARG A 25 59.26 69.18 -5.34
N THR A 26 58.78 67.98 -5.00
CA THR A 26 58.94 66.77 -5.83
C THR A 26 57.85 66.63 -6.90
N ILE A 27 56.68 67.25 -6.70
CA ILE A 27 55.52 67.19 -7.60
C ILE A 27 55.77 68.02 -8.88
N ARG A 28 56.56 69.10 -8.79
CA ARG A 28 56.85 69.99 -9.94
C ARG A 28 57.85 69.40 -10.94
N GLN A 29 58.73 68.50 -10.53
CA GLN A 29 59.69 67.83 -11.42
C GLN A 29 59.10 66.63 -12.17
N ARG A 30 58.04 65.99 -11.65
CA ARG A 30 57.36 64.88 -12.36
C ARG A 30 56.43 65.36 -13.46
N ARG A 31 55.87 66.57 -13.37
CA ARG A 31 54.94 67.13 -14.37
C ARG A 31 55.62 67.37 -15.73
N LYS A 32 56.90 67.75 -15.76
CA LYS A 32 57.69 67.93 -17.00
C LYS A 32 58.13 66.62 -17.68
N ARG A 33 57.95 65.46 -17.02
CA ARG A 33 58.23 64.13 -17.61
C ARG A 33 56.97 63.48 -18.21
N ILE A 34 55.80 64.08 -17.96
CA ILE A 34 54.49 63.60 -18.42
C ILE A 34 54.12 64.24 -19.77
N GLU A 35 54.73 65.35 -20.16
CA GLU A 35 54.49 66.04 -21.44
C GLU A 35 55.40 65.56 -22.59
N SER A 36 56.27 64.57 -22.37
CA SER A 36 57.16 64.02 -23.41
C SER A 36 56.92 62.54 -23.71
N VAL A 37 55.75 62.02 -23.34
CA VAL A 37 55.25 60.70 -23.76
C VAL A 37 53.85 60.91 -24.34
N GLU A 38 53.82 61.69 -25.42
CA GLU A 38 52.79 61.58 -26.44
C GLU A 38 52.84 60.17 -27.06
N GLU A 39 51.65 59.69 -27.41
CA GLU A 39 51.39 58.68 -28.45
C GLU A 39 51.96 57.27 -28.25
N ILE A 40 51.23 56.45 -27.48
CA ILE A 40 51.02 55.05 -27.87
C ILE A 40 49.53 54.74 -27.67
N GLU A 41 48.73 54.92 -28.73
CA GLU A 41 47.40 54.33 -28.80
C GLU A 41 47.53 52.80 -28.74
N ALA A 42 46.80 52.17 -27.81
CA ALA A 42 46.71 50.72 -27.75
C ALA A 42 46.02 50.21 -29.04
N PRO A 43 46.60 49.25 -29.77
CA PRO A 43 46.01 48.77 -31.02
C PRO A 43 44.62 48.18 -30.79
N ASP A 44 43.69 48.45 -31.70
CA ASP A 44 42.27 48.04 -31.67
C ASP A 44 42.03 46.54 -31.38
N GLU A 45 43.05 45.70 -31.56
CA GLU A 45 43.02 44.28 -31.21
C GLU A 45 42.97 44.02 -29.69
N LEU A 46 43.60 44.85 -28.86
CA LEU A 46 43.60 44.70 -27.39
C LEU A 46 42.24 45.04 -26.78
N LYS A 47 41.53 46.06 -27.30
CA LYS A 47 40.15 46.38 -26.90
C LYS A 47 39.13 45.33 -27.36
N LYS A 48 39.35 44.70 -28.53
CA LYS A 48 38.54 43.55 -28.98
C LYS A 48 38.75 42.31 -28.12
N LEU A 49 39.98 42.05 -27.67
CA LEU A 49 40.31 40.91 -26.81
C LEU A 49 39.72 41.04 -25.39
N GLU A 50 39.76 42.22 -24.77
CA GLU A 50 39.10 42.44 -23.47
C GLU A 50 37.56 42.35 -23.57
N GLY A 51 36.97 42.91 -24.63
CA GLY A 51 35.52 42.84 -24.88
C GLY A 51 35.00 41.46 -25.31
N SER A 52 35.87 40.57 -25.79
CA SER A 52 35.56 39.14 -26.04
C SER A 52 35.65 38.35 -24.75
N LYS A 53 36.76 38.48 -24.01
CA LYS A 53 37.00 37.73 -22.77
C LYS A 53 35.97 38.05 -21.67
N TYR A 54 35.52 39.29 -21.59
CA TYR A 54 34.46 39.70 -20.66
C TYR A 54 33.09 39.17 -21.09
N ARG A 55 32.81 39.07 -22.39
CA ARG A 55 31.59 38.44 -22.93
C ARG A 55 31.59 36.95 -22.68
N ASP A 56 32.69 36.26 -22.96
CA ASP A 56 32.86 34.84 -22.73
C ASP A 56 32.74 34.49 -21.24
N MET A 57 33.29 35.34 -20.35
CA MET A 57 33.14 35.19 -18.90
C MET A 57 31.70 35.43 -18.42
N VAL A 58 31.00 36.42 -18.99
CA VAL A 58 29.60 36.69 -18.66
C VAL A 58 28.67 35.60 -19.20
N ASP A 59 28.93 35.05 -20.39
CA ASP A 59 28.17 33.95 -20.98
C ASP A 59 28.47 32.60 -20.29
N PHE A 60 29.70 32.39 -19.82
CA PHE A 60 30.08 31.29 -18.93
C PHE A 60 29.39 31.39 -17.55
N LEU A 61 29.37 32.58 -16.94
CA LEU A 61 28.65 32.80 -15.69
C LEU A 61 27.13 32.62 -15.89
N LYS A 62 26.56 33.14 -16.99
CA LYS A 62 25.13 32.98 -17.29
C LYS A 62 24.72 31.52 -17.46
N SER A 63 25.52 30.70 -18.16
CA SER A 63 25.23 29.27 -18.39
C SER A 63 25.32 28.42 -17.11
N GLY A 64 26.33 28.64 -16.27
CA GLY A 64 26.44 27.96 -14.98
C GLY A 64 25.30 28.31 -14.01
N TRP A 65 24.88 29.58 -13.97
CA TRP A 65 23.76 30.02 -13.13
C TRP A 65 22.39 29.57 -13.64
N THR A 66 22.20 29.42 -14.95
CA THR A 66 20.94 28.88 -15.49
C THR A 66 20.76 27.43 -15.09
N LEU A 67 21.82 26.62 -15.13
CA LEU A 67 21.78 25.22 -14.70
C LEU A 67 21.54 25.07 -13.20
N LEU A 68 22.22 25.88 -12.38
CA LEU A 68 22.05 25.85 -10.94
C LEU A 68 20.62 26.24 -10.53
N MET A 69 20.07 27.28 -11.15
CA MET A 69 18.69 27.70 -10.91
C MET A 69 17.67 26.70 -11.46
N THR A 70 17.95 26.07 -12.61
CA THR A 70 17.07 25.03 -13.17
C THR A 70 17.02 23.81 -12.26
N ASN A 71 18.17 23.35 -11.74
CA ASN A 71 18.21 22.25 -10.79
C ASN A 71 17.52 22.60 -9.46
N LEU A 72 17.74 23.81 -8.93
CA LEU A 72 17.07 24.27 -7.70
C LEU A 72 15.55 24.33 -7.87
N ILE A 73 15.07 24.84 -9.02
CA ILE A 73 13.63 24.89 -9.34
C ILE A 73 13.05 23.48 -9.47
N LEU A 74 13.79 22.54 -10.09
CA LEU A 74 13.36 21.15 -10.22
C LEU A 74 13.36 20.40 -8.88
N GLU A 75 14.31 20.69 -7.97
CA GLU A 75 14.33 20.17 -6.60
C GLU A 75 13.12 20.67 -5.80
N ILE A 76 12.84 21.98 -5.86
CA ILE A 76 11.68 22.57 -5.17
C ILE A 76 10.39 21.99 -5.74
N ALA A 77 10.28 21.85 -7.07
CA ALA A 77 9.11 21.25 -7.71
C ALA A 77 8.94 19.77 -7.29
N SER A 78 10.01 18.98 -7.28
CA SER A 78 9.96 17.57 -6.87
C SER A 78 9.51 17.42 -5.41
N ALA A 79 10.03 18.24 -4.49
CA ALA A 79 9.64 18.23 -3.08
C ALA A 79 8.15 18.60 -2.88
N VAL A 80 7.63 19.52 -3.70
CA VAL A 80 6.21 19.90 -3.69
C VAL A 80 5.33 18.77 -4.25
N PHE A 81 5.75 18.10 -5.32
CA PHE A 81 5.00 16.96 -5.89
C PHE A 81 4.96 15.74 -4.96
N ASP A 82 6.00 15.53 -4.16
CA ASP A 82 6.02 14.48 -3.12
C ASP A 82 4.99 14.77 -2.01
N GLN A 83 4.91 16.01 -1.52
CA GLN A 83 3.89 16.39 -0.52
C GLN A 83 2.44 16.26 -1.03
N LEU A 84 2.24 16.28 -2.35
CA LEU A 84 0.93 16.18 -3.00
C LEU A 84 0.58 14.75 -3.45
N GLY A 85 1.46 13.76 -3.24
CA GLY A 85 1.20 12.35 -3.56
C GLY A 85 1.50 11.92 -5.01
N TYR A 86 2.29 12.71 -5.75
CA TYR A 86 2.66 12.48 -7.15
C TYR A 86 4.14 12.06 -7.34
N ALA A 87 4.65 11.20 -6.46
CA ALA A 87 6.06 10.76 -6.44
C ALA A 87 6.59 10.24 -7.80
N PHE A 88 5.75 9.57 -8.59
CA PHE A 88 6.13 9.11 -9.94
C PHE A 88 6.48 10.26 -10.90
N VAL A 89 5.74 11.37 -10.82
CA VAL A 89 5.99 12.57 -11.64
C VAL A 89 7.29 13.24 -11.21
N GLY A 90 7.54 13.31 -9.89
CA GLY A 90 8.82 13.80 -9.33
C GLY A 90 10.01 12.98 -9.82
N MET A 91 9.92 11.65 -9.80
CA MET A 91 10.96 10.74 -10.28
C MET A 91 11.28 10.93 -11.78
N VAL A 92 10.25 11.05 -12.62
CA VAL A 92 10.44 11.29 -14.06
C VAL A 92 11.12 12.64 -14.31
N LEU A 93 10.71 13.69 -13.59
CA LEU A 93 11.34 15.02 -13.71
C LEU A 93 12.81 15.01 -13.25
N ALA A 94 13.12 14.33 -12.14
CA ALA A 94 14.49 14.20 -11.65
C ALA A 94 15.38 13.40 -12.62
N PHE A 95 14.85 12.32 -13.21
CA PHE A 95 15.58 11.53 -14.21
C PHE A 95 15.84 12.32 -15.50
N VAL A 96 14.86 13.10 -15.97
CA VAL A 96 15.04 14.00 -17.12
C VAL A 96 16.09 15.07 -16.81
N ALA A 97 16.08 15.64 -15.60
CA ALA A 97 17.08 16.61 -15.16
C ALA A 97 18.50 16.02 -15.16
N LEU A 98 18.65 14.78 -14.69
CA LEU A 98 19.91 14.04 -14.71
C LEU A 98 20.40 13.80 -16.14
N LEU A 99 19.52 13.36 -17.04
CA LEU A 99 19.86 13.14 -18.46
C LEU A 99 20.31 14.43 -19.15
N LEU A 100 19.59 15.53 -18.94
CA LEU A 100 19.95 16.83 -19.51
C LEU A 100 21.30 17.33 -18.97
N SER A 101 21.52 17.22 -17.67
CA SER A 101 22.80 17.58 -17.05
C SER A 101 23.95 16.72 -17.57
N THR A 102 23.72 15.42 -17.79
CA THR A 102 24.73 14.50 -18.33
C THR A 102 25.04 14.80 -19.80
N ALA A 103 24.01 15.06 -20.61
CA ALA A 103 24.16 15.43 -22.01
C ALA A 103 24.94 16.74 -22.18
N ASP A 104 24.69 17.72 -21.32
CA ASP A 104 25.40 19.00 -21.35
C ASP A 104 26.86 18.85 -20.91
N LEU A 105 27.14 18.02 -19.89
CA LEU A 105 28.50 17.68 -19.48
C LEU A 105 29.29 17.00 -20.62
N ILE A 106 28.63 16.11 -21.38
CA ILE A 106 29.21 15.46 -22.56
C ILE A 106 29.44 16.47 -23.69
N HIS A 107 28.51 17.40 -23.90
CA HIS A 107 28.64 18.46 -24.91
C HIS A 107 29.83 19.38 -24.60
N MET A 108 29.95 19.84 -23.34
CA MET A 108 31.09 20.62 -22.84
C MET A 108 32.41 19.85 -22.96
N ALA A 109 32.45 18.57 -22.56
CA ALA A 109 33.64 17.74 -22.67
C ALA A 109 34.14 17.59 -24.12
N ARG A 110 33.21 17.48 -25.09
CA ARG A 110 33.52 17.39 -26.52
C ARG A 110 33.97 18.73 -27.12
N LYS A 111 33.36 19.84 -26.70
CA LYS A 111 33.67 21.19 -27.23
C LYS A 111 35.00 21.74 -26.67
N GLU A 112 35.35 21.41 -25.42
CA GLU A 112 36.48 22.04 -24.70
C GLU A 112 37.68 21.12 -24.40
N ARG A 113 37.68 19.85 -24.83
CA ARG A 113 38.75 18.85 -24.55
C ARG A 113 39.07 18.69 -23.05
N MET A 114 38.05 18.60 -22.20
CA MET A 114 38.20 18.35 -20.75
C MET A 114 38.45 16.87 -20.42
N SER A 115 39.15 16.62 -19.30
CA SER A 115 39.35 15.29 -18.70
C SER A 115 38.34 15.07 -17.57
N LEU A 116 37.54 14.01 -17.65
CA LEU A 116 36.45 13.70 -16.70
C LEU A 116 36.90 12.96 -15.42
N LEU A 117 38.19 12.71 -15.23
CA LEU A 117 38.72 12.01 -14.04
C LEU A 117 39.13 13.00 -12.94
N PRO A 118 38.83 12.73 -11.66
CA PRO A 118 39.21 13.61 -10.55
C PRO A 118 40.73 13.60 -10.37
N SER A 119 41.39 14.75 -10.49
CA SER A 119 42.81 14.88 -10.14
C SER A 119 42.95 15.34 -8.68
N PHE A 120 43.17 14.40 -7.75
CA PHE A 120 43.56 14.71 -6.38
C PHE A 120 45.05 15.09 -6.29
N ARG A 121 45.46 16.21 -6.91
CA ARG A 121 46.80 16.79 -6.68
C ARG A 121 46.69 18.18 -6.09
N ARG A 122 47.33 18.38 -4.93
CA ARG A 122 47.55 19.72 -4.33
C ARG A 122 48.19 20.66 -5.36
N PRO A 123 47.73 21.92 -5.46
CA PRO A 123 48.33 22.86 -6.40
C PRO A 123 49.74 23.23 -5.91
N SER A 124 50.75 22.74 -6.61
CA SER A 124 52.11 23.26 -6.52
C SER A 124 52.17 24.54 -7.32
N THR A 125 52.63 25.63 -6.69
CA THR A 125 52.86 26.94 -7.30
C THR A 125 53.99 26.88 -8.33
N ARG A 126 53.72 26.39 -9.53
CA ARG A 126 54.39 26.82 -10.77
C ARG A 126 53.71 26.20 -12.00
N THR A 127 53.31 27.10 -12.90
CA THR A 127 52.94 26.89 -14.31
C THR A 127 51.79 25.91 -14.59
N LEU A 128 50.55 26.37 -14.42
CA LEU A 128 49.44 25.94 -15.29
C LEU A 128 49.30 26.95 -16.42
N ALA A 129 49.32 26.47 -17.67
CA ALA A 129 48.91 27.25 -18.83
C ALA A 129 47.42 27.64 -18.70
N PRO A 130 47.01 28.85 -19.14
CA PRO A 130 45.64 29.32 -18.99
C PRO A 130 44.74 28.56 -19.98
N GLY A 131 43.64 27.95 -19.48
CA GLY A 131 42.56 27.48 -20.34
C GLY A 131 42.20 25.98 -20.30
N LYS A 132 42.46 25.25 -19.21
CA LYS A 132 41.79 23.95 -19.00
C LYS A 132 40.83 24.06 -17.82
N PRO A 133 39.50 23.97 -18.05
CA PRO A 133 38.56 23.93 -16.94
C PRO A 133 38.73 22.59 -16.22
N VAL A 134 38.99 22.67 -14.93
CA VAL A 134 38.80 21.54 -14.02
C VAL A 134 37.34 21.62 -13.61
N GLY A 135 36.59 20.51 -13.69
CA GLY A 135 35.18 20.49 -13.31
C GLY A 135 34.99 21.23 -11.99
N THR A 136 34.14 22.24 -11.99
CA THR A 136 34.00 23.12 -10.84
C THR A 136 33.39 22.33 -9.68
N ILE A 137 33.77 22.66 -8.43
CA ILE A 137 33.20 22.05 -7.22
C ILE A 137 31.66 21.97 -7.30
N VAL A 138 31.04 22.99 -7.92
CA VAL A 138 29.60 23.12 -8.16
C VAL A 138 29.04 21.98 -9.01
N GLU A 139 29.71 21.58 -10.09
CA GLU A 139 29.28 20.48 -10.96
C GLU A 139 29.35 19.12 -10.24
N TYR A 140 30.35 18.95 -9.37
CA TYR A 140 30.48 17.74 -8.56
C TYR A 140 29.38 17.65 -7.50
N PHE A 141 29.05 18.76 -6.83
CA PHE A 141 27.92 18.82 -5.90
C PHE A 141 26.57 18.58 -6.60
N GLY A 142 26.38 19.12 -7.81
CA GLY A 142 25.17 18.85 -8.61
C GLY A 142 25.01 17.38 -8.97
N TRP A 143 26.11 16.70 -9.35
CA TRP A 143 26.09 15.26 -9.63
C TRP A 143 25.79 14.41 -8.39
N VAL A 144 26.43 14.71 -7.26
CA VAL A 144 26.18 14.00 -6.00
C VAL A 144 24.74 14.21 -5.52
N GLY A 145 24.22 15.44 -5.63
CA GLY A 145 22.83 15.76 -5.31
C GLY A 145 21.83 14.99 -6.19
N ALA A 146 22.06 14.93 -7.50
CA ALA A 146 21.17 14.20 -8.41
C ALA A 146 21.19 12.68 -8.19
N VAL A 147 22.36 12.10 -7.90
CA VAL A 147 22.48 10.66 -7.55
C VAL A 147 21.81 10.38 -6.21
N TRP A 148 22.03 11.24 -5.21
CA TRP A 148 21.36 11.13 -3.91
C TRP A 148 19.84 11.21 -4.05
N GLN A 149 19.33 12.15 -4.84
CA GLN A 149 17.89 12.32 -5.07
C GLN A 149 17.29 11.11 -5.80
N CYS A 150 17.96 10.56 -6.82
CA CYS A 150 17.50 9.35 -7.49
C CYS A 150 17.43 8.16 -6.52
N PHE A 151 18.43 8.00 -5.65
CA PHE A 151 18.44 6.95 -4.64
C PHE A 151 17.32 7.15 -3.62
N TYR A 152 17.19 8.37 -3.07
CA TYR A 152 16.15 8.73 -2.10
C TYR A 152 14.74 8.50 -2.68
N SER A 153 14.44 9.03 -3.87
CA SER A 153 13.14 8.82 -4.52
C SER A 153 12.86 7.37 -4.89
N THR A 154 13.89 6.57 -5.22
CA THR A 154 13.72 5.12 -5.48
C THR A 154 13.39 4.38 -4.19
N VAL A 155 14.07 4.70 -3.09
CA VAL A 155 13.81 4.11 -1.77
C VAL A 155 12.42 4.50 -1.29
N GLU A 156 12.06 5.78 -1.34
CA GLU A 156 10.71 6.28 -1.00
C GLU A 156 9.63 5.64 -1.87
N TYR A 157 9.84 5.50 -3.18
CA TYR A 157 8.90 4.83 -4.07
C TYR A 157 8.75 3.34 -3.74
N ALA A 158 9.84 2.66 -3.37
CA ALA A 158 9.80 1.27 -2.92
C ALA A 158 9.05 1.13 -1.59
N TYR A 159 9.25 2.04 -0.64
CA TYR A 159 8.49 2.10 0.62
C TYR A 159 7.00 2.37 0.35
N ALA A 160 6.67 3.36 -0.47
CA ALA A 160 5.30 3.71 -0.82
C ALA A 160 4.57 2.60 -1.60
N LEU A 161 5.27 1.81 -2.42
CA LEU A 161 4.74 0.61 -3.07
C LEU A 161 4.48 -0.52 -2.07
N CYS A 162 5.40 -0.72 -1.12
CA CYS A 162 5.24 -1.71 -0.05
C CYS A 162 4.02 -1.34 0.83
N GLU A 163 3.87 -0.07 1.19
CA GLU A 163 2.74 0.43 1.98
C GLU A 163 1.40 0.43 1.23
N ARG A 164 1.38 0.63 -0.10
CA ARG A 164 0.16 0.54 -0.92
C ARG A 164 -0.24 -0.91 -1.27
N GLY A 165 0.65 -1.88 -1.10
CA GLY A 165 0.43 -3.28 -1.50
C GLY A 165 0.04 -4.23 -0.36
N MET A 166 0.00 -3.75 0.89
CA MET A 166 -0.33 -4.59 2.04
C MET A 166 -1.85 -4.71 2.22
N MET A 167 -2.38 -5.89 1.90
CA MET A 167 -3.80 -6.21 2.10
C MET A 167 -4.18 -6.17 3.57
N ASP A 168 -5.42 -5.76 3.88
CA ASP A 168 -6.01 -6.00 5.19
C ASP A 168 -6.43 -7.48 5.34
N THR A 169 -6.59 -7.92 6.58
CA THR A 169 -7.21 -9.23 6.87
C THR A 169 -8.64 -9.03 7.32
N VAL A 170 -9.48 -10.04 7.09
CA VAL A 170 -10.90 -9.96 7.39
C VAL A 170 -11.37 -11.21 8.11
N TYR A 171 -12.31 -11.02 9.02
CA TYR A 171 -13.08 -12.09 9.63
C TYR A 171 -14.56 -11.88 9.28
N ILE A 172 -15.16 -12.90 8.66
CA ILE A 172 -16.56 -12.90 8.28
C ILE A 172 -17.28 -13.97 9.08
N SER A 173 -18.34 -13.56 9.78
CA SER A 173 -19.28 -14.53 10.35
C SER A 173 -20.18 -15.05 9.23
N HIS A 174 -19.97 -16.31 8.81
CA HIS A 174 -20.70 -16.91 7.69
C HIS A 174 -22.10 -17.41 8.04
N GLY A 175 -22.44 -17.49 9.34
CA GLY A 175 -23.77 -17.81 9.85
C GLY A 175 -24.48 -18.98 9.16
N SER A 176 -25.79 -18.86 8.96
CA SER A 176 -26.61 -19.93 8.37
C SER A 176 -26.37 -20.05 6.86
N PRO A 177 -26.30 -21.29 6.30
CA PRO A 177 -26.34 -21.52 4.86
C PRO A 177 -27.47 -20.75 4.13
N MET A 178 -28.61 -20.51 4.80
CA MET A 178 -29.72 -19.73 4.26
C MET A 178 -29.30 -18.36 3.71
N MET A 179 -28.21 -17.76 4.20
CA MET A 179 -27.67 -16.49 3.69
C MET A 179 -27.38 -16.51 2.18
N ALA A 180 -27.21 -17.68 1.57
CA ALA A 180 -27.03 -17.80 0.13
C ALA A 180 -28.28 -17.41 -0.68
N ILE A 181 -29.50 -17.59 -0.12
CA ILE A 181 -30.78 -17.40 -0.82
C ILE A 181 -31.75 -16.43 -0.12
N ASP A 182 -31.67 -16.28 1.20
CA ASP A 182 -32.61 -15.48 1.99
C ASP A 182 -32.23 -14.00 2.00
N GLU A 183 -33.04 -13.18 1.32
CA GLU A 183 -32.85 -11.73 1.21
C GLU A 183 -33.18 -10.94 2.48
N SER A 184 -33.87 -11.56 3.44
CA SER A 184 -34.21 -10.92 4.70
C SER A 184 -32.99 -10.78 5.62
N ILE A 185 -31.99 -11.66 5.48
CA ILE A 185 -30.79 -11.69 6.32
C ILE A 185 -29.94 -10.42 6.07
N PRO A 186 -29.74 -9.55 7.08
CA PRO A 186 -29.00 -8.30 6.88
C PRO A 186 -27.54 -8.51 6.44
N ALA A 187 -26.87 -9.55 6.95
CA ALA A 187 -25.50 -9.90 6.59
C ALA A 187 -25.34 -10.21 5.09
N ARG A 188 -26.37 -10.77 4.45
CA ARG A 188 -26.39 -10.99 2.99
C ARG A 188 -26.23 -9.68 2.21
N LYS A 189 -26.98 -8.65 2.61
CA LYS A 189 -26.97 -7.34 1.95
C LYS A 189 -25.60 -6.68 2.09
N PHE A 190 -25.00 -6.79 3.28
CA PHE A 190 -23.63 -6.35 3.55
C PHE A 190 -22.61 -7.05 2.62
N LEU A 191 -22.66 -8.38 2.49
CA LEU A 191 -21.71 -9.09 1.63
C LEU A 191 -21.92 -8.78 0.14
N LYS A 192 -23.15 -8.53 -0.31
CA LYS A 192 -23.42 -8.06 -1.68
C LYS A 192 -22.84 -6.67 -1.97
N THR A 193 -22.69 -5.81 -0.95
CA THR A 193 -22.05 -4.49 -1.11
C THR A 193 -20.56 -4.52 -0.79
N TRP A 194 -19.97 -5.70 -0.58
CA TRP A 194 -18.58 -5.88 -0.15
C TRP A 194 -17.58 -5.10 -1.01
N GLN A 195 -17.65 -5.20 -2.33
CA GLN A 195 -16.71 -4.54 -3.24
C GLN A 195 -16.79 -3.00 -3.20
N GLN A 196 -17.87 -2.44 -2.66
CA GLN A 196 -17.99 -0.99 -2.43
C GLN A 196 -17.24 -0.56 -1.16
N ILE A 197 -17.14 -1.47 -0.17
CA ILE A 197 -16.49 -1.26 1.12
C ILE A 197 -14.99 -1.60 1.03
N PHE A 198 -14.67 -2.75 0.43
CA PHE A 198 -13.33 -3.26 0.23
C PHE A 198 -12.97 -3.14 -1.25
N LYS A 199 -12.35 -2.01 -1.62
CA LYS A 199 -12.08 -1.65 -3.02
C LYS A 199 -10.90 -2.41 -3.64
N GLU A 200 -9.98 -2.89 -2.80
CA GLU A 200 -8.80 -3.59 -3.29
C GLU A 200 -9.18 -5.01 -3.71
N ARG A 201 -8.89 -5.35 -4.97
CA ARG A 201 -9.18 -6.69 -5.49
C ARG A 201 -7.98 -7.60 -5.23
N PRO A 202 -8.12 -8.69 -4.46
CA PRO A 202 -7.01 -9.57 -4.16
C PRO A 202 -6.57 -10.41 -5.36
N LYS A 203 -5.28 -10.76 -5.40
CA LYS A 203 -4.72 -11.68 -6.41
C LYS A 203 -5.19 -13.12 -6.18
N ALA A 204 -5.38 -13.49 -4.92
CA ALA A 204 -5.98 -14.74 -4.47
C ALA A 204 -6.49 -14.57 -3.02
N ILE A 205 -7.31 -15.51 -2.57
CA ILE A 205 -7.89 -15.51 -1.22
C ILE A 205 -7.45 -16.77 -0.49
N LEU A 206 -6.90 -16.61 0.71
CA LEU A 206 -6.70 -17.69 1.67
C LEU A 206 -7.86 -17.67 2.66
N VAL A 207 -8.69 -18.71 2.64
CA VAL A 207 -9.83 -18.86 3.55
C VAL A 207 -9.50 -19.84 4.66
N ILE A 208 -9.66 -19.42 5.91
CA ILE A 208 -9.65 -20.31 7.07
C ILE A 208 -11.11 -20.53 7.45
N SER A 209 -11.60 -21.76 7.28
CA SER A 209 -13.03 -22.07 7.53
C SER A 209 -13.20 -22.87 8.82
N GLY A 210 -14.20 -22.49 9.63
CA GLY A 210 -14.63 -23.27 10.78
C GLY A 210 -15.15 -24.68 10.42
N HIS A 211 -15.51 -24.93 9.15
CA HIS A 211 -15.99 -26.25 8.68
C HIS A 211 -14.87 -27.17 8.19
N TRP A 212 -13.60 -26.81 8.43
CA TRP A 212 -12.49 -27.67 8.10
C TRP A 212 -11.55 -27.87 9.28
N ASP A 213 -11.82 -28.90 10.07
CA ASP A 213 -10.97 -29.34 11.17
C ASP A 213 -10.08 -30.52 10.77
N THR A 214 -8.80 -30.44 11.11
CA THR A 214 -7.83 -31.52 10.92
C THR A 214 -6.82 -31.53 12.08
N LYS A 215 -6.08 -32.63 12.26
CA LYS A 215 -5.09 -32.76 13.36
C LYS A 215 -3.83 -31.89 13.20
N GLU A 216 -3.44 -31.61 11.96
CA GLU A 216 -2.25 -30.82 11.62
C GLU A 216 -2.64 -29.89 10.47
N PRO A 217 -2.12 -28.65 10.39
CA PRO A 217 -2.50 -27.69 9.36
C PRO A 217 -2.53 -28.33 7.97
N THR A 218 -3.66 -28.21 7.28
CA THR A 218 -3.86 -28.81 5.97
C THR A 218 -4.34 -27.74 5.00
N VAL A 219 -3.68 -27.64 3.84
CA VAL A 219 -4.07 -26.75 2.75
C VAL A 219 -4.64 -27.53 1.58
N ASN A 220 -5.62 -26.99 0.87
CA ASN A 220 -6.12 -27.65 -0.32
C ASN A 220 -5.29 -27.25 -1.56
N VAL A 221 -4.95 -28.23 -2.40
CA VAL A 221 -4.10 -28.08 -3.58
C VAL A 221 -4.84 -28.63 -4.79
N VAL A 222 -5.76 -27.85 -5.31
CA VAL A 222 -6.61 -28.20 -6.45
C VAL A 222 -6.49 -27.13 -7.55
N ASN A 223 -6.74 -27.50 -8.81
CA ASN A 223 -6.78 -26.53 -9.91
C ASN A 223 -8.13 -25.78 -9.98
N ARG A 224 -9.20 -26.43 -9.54
CA ARG A 224 -10.56 -25.88 -9.46
C ARG A 224 -11.20 -26.35 -8.17
N ASN A 225 -11.80 -25.43 -7.42
CA ASN A 225 -12.56 -25.80 -6.24
C ASN A 225 -13.96 -26.27 -6.65
N GLU A 226 -14.35 -27.45 -6.21
CA GLU A 226 -15.75 -27.89 -6.23
C GLU A 226 -16.50 -27.32 -5.02
N THR A 227 -17.82 -27.15 -5.14
CA THR A 227 -18.67 -26.74 -4.01
C THR A 227 -18.96 -27.94 -3.13
N ILE A 228 -18.65 -27.85 -1.83
CA ILE A 228 -19.00 -28.85 -0.81
C ILE A 228 -20.31 -28.41 -0.14
N TYR A 229 -21.26 -29.34 -0.04
CA TYR A 229 -22.52 -29.17 0.70
C TYR A 229 -22.44 -29.94 2.01
N ASP A 230 -21.82 -29.31 3.01
CA ASP A 230 -21.54 -29.83 4.35
C ASP A 230 -22.66 -29.50 5.38
N PHE A 231 -23.87 -29.21 4.88
CA PHE A 231 -25.06 -28.93 5.68
C PHE A 231 -26.26 -29.76 5.20
N TYR A 232 -27.21 -30.02 6.11
CA TYR A 232 -28.42 -30.82 5.86
C TYR A 232 -29.65 -30.16 6.46
N GLY A 233 -30.85 -30.53 5.98
CA GLY A 233 -32.12 -30.03 6.50
C GLY A 233 -32.57 -28.66 5.96
N PHE A 234 -31.90 -28.13 4.94
CA PHE A 234 -32.23 -26.85 4.30
C PHE A 234 -33.14 -27.03 3.08
N PRO A 235 -33.79 -25.96 2.57
CA PRO A 235 -34.66 -26.03 1.40
C PRO A 235 -33.97 -26.64 0.18
N LYS A 236 -34.75 -27.37 -0.64
CA LYS A 236 -34.21 -28.04 -1.84
C LYS A 236 -33.48 -27.08 -2.78
N SER A 237 -33.92 -25.83 -2.88
CA SER A 237 -33.30 -24.76 -3.68
C SER A 237 -31.80 -24.55 -3.38
N MET A 238 -31.36 -24.83 -2.15
CA MET A 238 -29.95 -24.75 -1.75
C MET A 238 -29.08 -25.86 -2.31
N TYR A 239 -29.67 -27.03 -2.55
CA TYR A 239 -29.00 -28.15 -3.19
C TYR A 239 -29.23 -28.12 -4.70
N LYS A 240 -30.45 -27.75 -5.13
CA LYS A 240 -30.96 -27.79 -6.50
C LYS A 240 -32.04 -26.73 -6.70
N TRP A 241 -31.84 -25.81 -7.64
CA TRP A 241 -32.86 -24.87 -8.11
C TRP A 241 -33.32 -25.18 -9.54
N THR A 242 -34.43 -24.57 -9.91
CA THR A 242 -35.08 -24.70 -11.21
C THR A 242 -34.73 -23.52 -12.11
N VAL A 243 -34.36 -23.79 -13.36
CA VAL A 243 -34.22 -22.77 -14.43
C VAL A 243 -35.18 -23.15 -15.56
N VAL A 244 -36.11 -22.25 -15.87
CA VAL A 244 -37.01 -22.40 -17.02
C VAL A 244 -36.35 -21.77 -18.24
N VAL A 245 -36.10 -22.57 -19.28
CA VAL A 245 -35.55 -22.12 -20.55
C VAL A 245 -36.67 -22.10 -21.59
N ASN A 246 -37.10 -20.91 -21.99
CA ASN A 246 -38.05 -20.72 -23.09
C ASN A 246 -37.31 -20.75 -24.43
N LEU A 247 -37.66 -21.69 -25.31
CA LEU A 247 -36.98 -21.90 -26.59
C LEU A 247 -37.49 -21.02 -27.74
N LEU A 248 -38.39 -20.06 -27.48
CA LEU A 248 -38.89 -19.13 -28.49
C LEU A 248 -38.42 -17.70 -28.22
N LYS A 249 -37.36 -17.33 -28.95
CA LYS A 249 -36.74 -15.99 -29.11
C LYS A 249 -36.13 -15.37 -27.85
N PHE A 250 -34.81 -15.21 -27.91
CA PHE A 250 -33.99 -14.32 -27.09
C PHE A 250 -34.74 -13.06 -26.62
N SER A 251 -34.98 -12.97 -25.32
CA SER A 251 -34.94 -11.70 -24.57
C SER A 251 -35.09 -11.98 -23.07
N TYR A 252 -34.08 -11.60 -22.30
CA TYR A 252 -34.04 -11.41 -20.85
C TYR A 252 -34.21 -12.65 -19.94
N ILE A 253 -33.11 -13.02 -19.29
CA ILE A 253 -33.09 -13.81 -18.06
C ILE A 253 -33.15 -12.80 -16.91
N GLU A 254 -34.28 -12.71 -16.21
CA GLU A 254 -34.34 -12.10 -14.89
C GLU A 254 -34.49 -13.21 -13.84
N GLU A 255 -33.73 -13.10 -12.74
CA GLU A 255 -33.84 -13.94 -11.56
C GLU A 255 -35.27 -13.85 -10.99
N PHE A 256 -36.13 -14.82 -11.32
CA PHE A 256 -37.39 -14.99 -10.62
C PHE A 256 -37.15 -15.77 -9.32
N ASN A 257 -36.93 -15.02 -8.24
CA ASN A 257 -37.04 -15.53 -6.87
C ASN A 257 -38.53 -15.60 -6.48
N LEU A 258 -39.30 -16.44 -7.18
CA LEU A 258 -40.67 -16.75 -6.75
C LEU A 258 -40.58 -17.68 -5.53
N GLY A 259 -41.23 -17.30 -4.44
CA GLY A 259 -41.48 -18.19 -3.31
C GLY A 259 -42.18 -19.45 -3.80
N LEU A 260 -41.41 -20.52 -3.97
CA LEU A 260 -41.75 -21.68 -4.79
C LEU A 260 -41.88 -22.94 -3.93
N GLU A 261 -42.77 -22.89 -2.94
CA GLU A 261 -43.31 -24.12 -2.34
C GLU A 261 -44.64 -24.56 -3.00
N SER A 262 -45.23 -23.74 -3.88
CA SER A 262 -46.55 -24.04 -4.49
C SER A 262 -46.58 -24.32 -6.00
N LEU A 263 -45.48 -24.24 -6.75
CA LEU A 263 -45.47 -24.54 -8.21
C LEU A 263 -44.86 -25.90 -8.55
N ALA A 264 -45.19 -26.92 -7.76
CA ALA A 264 -45.11 -28.31 -8.18
C ALA A 264 -46.32 -28.72 -9.05
N ASP A 265 -47.00 -27.76 -9.68
CA ASP A 265 -48.05 -28.02 -10.66
C ASP A 265 -47.48 -27.74 -12.06
N ASP A 266 -47.20 -28.80 -12.81
CA ASP A 266 -46.69 -28.78 -14.19
C ASP A 266 -47.59 -27.98 -15.16
N ARG A 267 -48.77 -27.52 -14.72
CA ARG A 267 -49.78 -26.82 -15.51
C ARG A 267 -49.56 -25.30 -15.69
N LEU A 268 -48.54 -24.71 -15.06
CA LEU A 268 -48.26 -23.26 -15.16
C LEU A 268 -47.14 -22.90 -16.14
N PHE A 269 -46.57 -23.88 -16.82
CA PHE A 269 -45.49 -23.68 -17.78
C PHE A 269 -46.04 -23.58 -19.21
N LEU A 270 -45.47 -22.67 -20.02
CA LEU A 270 -45.80 -22.58 -21.44
C LEU A 270 -45.48 -23.93 -22.12
N PRO A 271 -46.28 -24.38 -23.12
CA PRO A 271 -46.17 -25.72 -23.72
C PRO A 271 -44.77 -26.09 -24.25
N ASP A 272 -43.93 -25.10 -24.56
CA ASP A 272 -42.61 -25.27 -25.18
C ASP A 272 -41.43 -24.90 -24.26
N SER A 273 -41.67 -24.80 -22.94
CA SER A 273 -40.62 -24.47 -21.98
C SER A 273 -39.88 -25.72 -21.51
N THR A 274 -38.54 -25.65 -21.45
CA THR A 274 -37.71 -26.73 -20.89
C THR A 274 -37.28 -26.36 -19.47
N VAL A 275 -37.62 -27.21 -18.52
CA VAL A 275 -37.23 -27.03 -17.11
C VAL A 275 -35.90 -27.74 -16.88
N THR A 276 -34.86 -26.99 -16.53
CA THR A 276 -33.54 -27.54 -16.17
C THR A 276 -33.25 -27.34 -14.70
N TRP A 277 -32.87 -28.40 -14.00
CA TRP A 277 -32.47 -28.33 -12.61
C TRP A 277 -30.96 -28.07 -12.52
N ARG A 278 -30.55 -27.04 -11.78
CA ARG A 278 -29.14 -26.70 -11.54
C ARG A 278 -28.86 -26.66 -10.04
N HIS A 279 -27.62 -26.93 -9.67
CA HIS A 279 -27.21 -26.88 -8.27
C HIS A 279 -26.65 -25.48 -7.95
N LEU A 280 -26.79 -25.05 -6.70
CA LEU A 280 -26.12 -23.85 -6.19
C LEU A 280 -24.62 -24.04 -6.11
N LYS A 281 -23.93 -23.68 -7.19
CA LYS A 281 -22.50 -23.88 -7.33
C LYS A 281 -21.74 -22.58 -7.32
N TYR A 282 -20.66 -22.57 -6.54
CA TYR A 282 -19.62 -21.57 -6.56
C TYR A 282 -18.29 -22.29 -6.68
N THR A 283 -17.66 -22.20 -7.86
CA THR A 283 -16.49 -23.03 -8.23
C THR A 283 -15.30 -22.15 -8.59
N PRO A 284 -14.69 -21.42 -7.64
CA PRO A 284 -13.57 -20.54 -7.94
C PRO A 284 -12.34 -21.36 -8.41
N PRO A 285 -11.43 -20.78 -9.22
CA PRO A 285 -10.13 -21.37 -9.47
C PRO A 285 -9.44 -21.75 -8.16
N GLY A 286 -8.73 -22.86 -8.15
CA GLY A 286 -7.87 -23.18 -7.02
C GLY A 286 -6.57 -22.36 -7.08
N ALA A 287 -5.88 -22.23 -5.95
CA ALA A 287 -4.61 -21.50 -5.86
C ALA A 287 -3.43 -22.38 -5.39
N PRO A 288 -2.96 -23.37 -6.19
CA PRO A 288 -1.87 -24.28 -5.79
C PRO A 288 -0.57 -23.58 -5.38
N LEU A 289 -0.22 -22.47 -6.04
CA LEU A 289 0.98 -21.69 -5.69
C LEU A 289 0.83 -21.01 -4.32
N LEU A 290 -0.36 -20.50 -4.01
CA LEU A 290 -0.67 -19.96 -2.68
C LEU A 290 -0.61 -21.08 -1.63
N ALA A 291 -1.19 -22.25 -1.90
CA ALA A 291 -1.14 -23.39 -0.99
C ALA A 291 0.30 -23.82 -0.67
N LYS A 292 1.16 -23.86 -1.68
CA LYS A 292 2.60 -24.10 -1.51
C LYS A 292 3.24 -23.04 -0.62
N ARG A 293 2.96 -21.75 -0.88
CA ARG A 293 3.50 -20.63 -0.10
C ARG A 293 3.05 -20.65 1.35
N VAL A 294 1.77 -20.95 1.61
CA VAL A 294 1.22 -21.14 2.96
C VAL A 294 1.99 -22.23 3.70
N LYS A 295 2.19 -23.38 3.07
CA LYS A 295 2.95 -24.48 3.66
C LYS A 295 4.38 -24.08 3.99
N GLU A 296 5.09 -23.41 3.10
CA GLU A 296 6.45 -22.91 3.32
C GLU A 296 6.51 -21.97 4.54
N LEU A 297 5.65 -20.94 4.58
CA LEU A 297 5.59 -19.97 5.66
C LEU A 297 5.32 -20.60 7.02
N LEU A 298 4.38 -21.55 7.08
CA LEU A 298 4.09 -22.28 8.31
C LEU A 298 5.29 -23.12 8.75
N MET A 299 5.90 -23.88 7.84
CA MET A 299 7.05 -24.71 8.18
C MET A 299 8.26 -23.89 8.64
N GLU A 300 8.52 -22.74 8.02
CA GLU A 300 9.57 -21.77 8.41
C GLU A 300 9.34 -21.20 9.82
N ASN A 301 8.09 -21.08 10.25
CA ASN A 301 7.70 -20.56 11.56
C ASN A 301 7.42 -21.67 12.59
N GLY A 302 8.01 -22.86 12.41
CA GLY A 302 8.06 -23.91 13.43
C GLY A 302 6.89 -24.90 13.42
N PHE A 303 5.97 -24.82 12.45
CA PHE A 303 4.94 -25.85 12.27
C PHE A 303 5.57 -27.09 11.63
N LYS A 304 5.70 -28.16 12.44
CA LYS A 304 6.45 -29.38 12.05
C LYS A 304 5.91 -30.09 10.82
N ARG A 305 4.59 -30.02 10.59
CA ARG A 305 3.94 -30.67 9.45
C ARG A 305 2.78 -29.83 8.96
N VAL A 306 2.69 -29.72 7.64
CA VAL A 306 1.56 -29.14 6.92
C VAL A 306 1.18 -30.09 5.78
N HIS A 307 -0.04 -30.58 5.80
CA HIS A 307 -0.57 -31.51 4.80
C HIS A 307 -1.15 -30.79 3.58
N GLU A 308 -1.20 -31.51 2.47
CA GLU A 308 -1.82 -31.06 1.24
C GLU A 308 -2.99 -31.99 0.90
N ASP A 309 -4.21 -31.45 0.83
CA ASP A 309 -5.38 -32.16 0.33
C ASP A 309 -5.56 -31.85 -1.15
N LYS A 310 -5.43 -32.86 -2.02
CA LYS A 310 -5.50 -32.69 -3.48
C LYS A 310 -6.92 -32.85 -4.05
N THR A 311 -7.92 -32.95 -3.19
CA THR A 311 -9.30 -33.31 -3.56
C THR A 311 -10.36 -32.39 -2.97
N ARG A 312 -10.09 -31.75 -1.83
CA ARG A 312 -11.05 -30.90 -1.14
C ARG A 312 -11.33 -29.62 -1.93
N GLY A 313 -12.62 -29.35 -2.13
CA GLY A 313 -13.14 -28.08 -2.63
C GLY A 313 -13.40 -27.05 -1.54
N VAL A 314 -14.40 -26.20 -1.73
CA VAL A 314 -14.79 -25.15 -0.77
C VAL A 314 -16.08 -25.54 -0.03
N ASP A 315 -16.04 -25.55 1.30
CA ASP A 315 -17.21 -25.70 2.19
C ASP A 315 -18.08 -24.45 2.28
N HIS A 316 -19.29 -24.56 2.86
CA HIS A 316 -20.23 -23.45 2.88
C HIS A 316 -19.75 -22.24 3.66
N GLY A 317 -18.91 -22.44 4.68
CA GLY A 317 -18.27 -21.35 5.39
C GLY A 317 -17.43 -20.50 4.44
N ALA A 318 -16.83 -21.09 3.41
CA ALA A 318 -16.10 -20.34 2.38
C ALA A 318 -17.01 -19.88 1.24
N TRP A 319 -17.79 -20.78 0.63
CA TRP A 319 -18.45 -20.46 -0.64
C TRP A 319 -19.67 -19.54 -0.48
N VAL A 320 -20.40 -19.58 0.64
CA VAL A 320 -21.57 -18.71 0.86
C VAL A 320 -21.15 -17.24 0.97
N PRO A 321 -20.14 -16.85 1.78
CA PRO A 321 -19.68 -15.47 1.74
C PRO A 321 -19.06 -15.07 0.41
N LEU A 322 -18.20 -15.92 -0.15
CA LEU A 322 -17.46 -15.58 -1.38
C LEU A 322 -18.38 -15.40 -2.60
N MET A 323 -19.46 -16.18 -2.72
CA MET A 323 -20.40 -16.00 -3.83
C MET A 323 -21.14 -14.65 -3.78
N LEU A 324 -21.19 -14.01 -2.61
CA LEU A 324 -21.83 -12.71 -2.43
C LEU A 324 -20.82 -11.57 -2.59
N MET A 325 -19.61 -11.78 -2.10
CA MET A 325 -18.52 -10.81 -2.19
C MET A 325 -17.92 -10.73 -3.61
N TYR A 326 -17.80 -11.86 -4.28
CA TYR A 326 -17.15 -12.03 -5.59
C TYR A 326 -17.93 -13.05 -6.44
N PRO A 327 -19.13 -12.68 -6.93
CA PRO A 327 -20.06 -13.59 -7.61
C PRO A 327 -19.51 -14.19 -8.91
N GLU A 328 -18.55 -13.54 -9.55
CA GLU A 328 -17.93 -14.00 -10.81
C GLU A 328 -17.08 -15.27 -10.62
N ALA A 329 -16.72 -15.62 -9.38
CA ALA A 329 -15.92 -16.79 -9.04
C ALA A 329 -14.62 -16.89 -9.86
N ASP A 330 -13.96 -15.77 -10.09
CA ASP A 330 -12.77 -15.64 -10.94
C ASP A 330 -11.48 -15.33 -10.17
N ILE A 331 -11.58 -15.12 -8.85
CA ILE A 331 -10.42 -14.98 -7.95
C ILE A 331 -9.98 -16.39 -7.48
N PRO A 332 -8.69 -16.75 -7.57
CA PRO A 332 -8.18 -18.00 -7.04
C PRO A 332 -8.36 -18.12 -5.51
N VAL A 333 -8.83 -19.28 -5.05
CA VAL A 333 -9.10 -19.57 -3.63
C VAL A 333 -8.30 -20.78 -3.16
N CYS A 334 -7.68 -20.64 -1.99
CA CYS A 334 -7.08 -21.71 -1.20
C CYS A 334 -7.76 -21.74 0.18
N GLN A 335 -8.01 -22.93 0.72
CA GLN A 335 -8.45 -23.11 2.09
C GLN A 335 -7.29 -23.59 2.98
N LEU A 336 -7.37 -23.28 4.28
CA LEU A 336 -6.53 -23.80 5.34
C LEU A 336 -7.40 -24.26 6.51
N SER A 337 -7.13 -25.46 7.03
CA SER A 337 -7.89 -26.05 8.14
C SER A 337 -7.55 -25.43 9.51
N VAL A 338 -8.51 -25.47 10.43
CA VAL A 338 -8.32 -25.24 11.87
C VAL A 338 -7.96 -26.54 12.60
N GLN A 339 -7.48 -26.44 13.84
CA GLN A 339 -7.06 -27.58 14.67
C GLN A 339 -7.79 -27.51 16.01
N THR A 340 -8.91 -28.23 16.17
CA THR A 340 -9.76 -28.11 17.37
C THR A 340 -9.13 -28.63 18.66
N ASP A 341 -8.05 -29.40 18.57
CA ASP A 341 -7.24 -29.85 19.71
C ASP A 341 -6.23 -28.79 20.20
N ARG A 342 -6.19 -27.61 19.58
CA ARG A 342 -5.30 -26.48 19.90
C ARG A 342 -6.09 -25.29 20.44
N ASP A 343 -5.40 -24.30 21.00
CA ASP A 343 -6.01 -23.11 21.61
C ASP A 343 -6.01 -21.88 20.67
N GLY A 344 -6.57 -20.76 21.15
CA GLY A 344 -6.61 -19.51 20.39
C GLY A 344 -5.21 -18.96 20.09
N THR A 345 -4.27 -19.09 21.02
CA THR A 345 -2.86 -18.68 20.86
C THR A 345 -2.17 -19.41 19.72
N TYR A 346 -2.39 -20.73 19.58
CA TYR A 346 -1.88 -21.50 18.46
C TYR A 346 -2.39 -20.97 17.11
N HIS A 347 -3.68 -20.67 17.00
CA HIS A 347 -4.27 -20.15 15.77
C HIS A 347 -3.88 -18.69 15.50
N TYR A 348 -3.66 -17.88 16.54
CA TYR A 348 -3.07 -16.55 16.39
C TYR A 348 -1.66 -16.65 15.82
N ASN A 349 -0.82 -17.56 16.32
CA ASN A 349 0.52 -17.79 15.80
C ASN A 349 0.51 -18.36 14.37
N LEU A 350 -0.48 -19.19 14.03
CA LEU A 350 -0.73 -19.63 12.65
C LEU A 350 -0.98 -18.41 11.74
N GLY A 351 -1.81 -17.47 12.19
CA GLY A 351 -2.03 -16.20 11.50
C GLY A 351 -0.75 -15.38 11.37
N LYS A 352 -0.01 -15.21 12.46
CA LYS A 352 1.25 -14.45 12.49
C LYS A 352 2.27 -14.97 11.48
N ALA A 353 2.39 -16.29 11.33
CA ALA A 353 3.25 -16.92 10.33
C ALA A 353 2.82 -16.61 8.88
N LEU A 354 1.53 -16.34 8.66
CA LEU A 354 0.94 -16.07 7.34
C LEU A 354 0.89 -14.59 6.98
N ALA A 355 1.25 -13.69 7.91
CA ALA A 355 1.23 -12.25 7.70
C ALA A 355 1.93 -11.77 6.39
N PRO A 356 3.08 -12.35 5.95
CA PRO A 356 3.74 -11.93 4.72
C PRO A 356 2.89 -12.03 3.45
N LEU A 357 1.89 -12.92 3.42
CA LEU A 357 1.00 -13.07 2.25
C LEU A 357 0.21 -11.79 1.93
N ARG A 358 0.01 -10.92 2.93
CA ARG A 358 -0.70 -9.65 2.77
C ARG A 358 0.03 -8.71 1.81
N GLU A 359 1.35 -8.63 1.94
CA GLU A 359 2.24 -7.85 1.06
C GLU A 359 2.31 -8.47 -0.35
N GLU A 360 2.04 -9.77 -0.47
CA GLU A 360 1.96 -10.47 -1.75
C GLU A 360 0.64 -10.19 -2.50
N GLY A 361 -0.29 -9.45 -1.88
CA GLY A 361 -1.62 -9.11 -2.44
C GLY A 361 -2.66 -10.23 -2.23
N ILE A 362 -2.49 -11.04 -1.19
CA ILE A 362 -3.40 -12.12 -0.82
C ILE A 362 -4.33 -11.64 0.29
N LEU A 363 -5.64 -11.81 0.10
CA LEU A 363 -6.61 -11.58 1.16
C LEU A 363 -6.65 -12.80 2.08
N ILE A 364 -6.31 -12.61 3.36
CA ILE A 364 -6.49 -13.63 4.39
C ILE A 364 -7.87 -13.40 5.04
N MET A 365 -8.74 -14.40 4.90
CA MET A 365 -10.12 -14.36 5.34
C MET A 365 -10.39 -15.48 6.34
N GLY A 366 -10.62 -15.13 7.60
CA GLY A 366 -11.23 -16.03 8.57
C GLY A 366 -12.74 -16.11 8.33
N SER A 367 -13.30 -17.30 8.23
CA SER A 367 -14.73 -17.53 8.08
C SER A 367 -15.26 -18.44 9.18
N GLY A 368 -16.11 -17.90 10.04
CA GLY A 368 -16.56 -18.56 11.26
C GLY A 368 -17.88 -18.02 11.80
N ALA A 369 -18.04 -18.00 13.12
CA ALA A 369 -19.12 -17.32 13.82
C ALA A 369 -18.61 -16.76 15.16
N THR A 370 -18.92 -15.49 15.47
CA THR A 370 -18.50 -14.89 16.76
C THR A 370 -19.23 -15.49 17.95
N THR A 371 -20.41 -16.09 17.74
CA THR A 371 -21.11 -16.93 18.72
C THR A 371 -21.62 -18.19 18.01
N HIS A 372 -21.29 -19.38 18.54
CA HIS A 372 -21.60 -20.65 17.89
C HIS A 372 -21.98 -21.74 18.90
N ASN A 373 -23.18 -21.61 19.48
CA ASN A 373 -23.77 -22.65 20.31
C ASN A 373 -25.13 -23.09 19.74
N LEU A 374 -25.07 -24.06 18.82
CA LEU A 374 -26.23 -24.59 18.12
C LEU A 374 -27.26 -25.23 19.07
N GLY A 375 -26.82 -25.75 20.23
CA GLY A 375 -27.71 -26.30 21.26
C GLY A 375 -28.59 -25.25 21.96
N THR A 376 -28.33 -23.97 21.72
CA THR A 376 -29.07 -22.84 22.32
C THR A 376 -29.77 -21.96 21.28
N MET A 377 -29.73 -22.36 20.01
CA MET A 377 -30.39 -21.64 18.93
C MET A 377 -31.90 -21.55 19.15
N GLN A 378 -32.44 -20.39 18.80
CA GLN A 378 -33.86 -20.08 18.93
C GLN A 378 -34.47 -19.88 17.53
N PRO A 379 -35.81 -19.82 17.42
CA PRO A 379 -36.45 -19.39 16.17
C PRO A 379 -35.89 -18.04 15.68
N SER A 380 -35.85 -17.83 14.37
CA SER A 380 -35.44 -16.54 13.80
C SER A 380 -36.31 -15.40 14.35
N GLY A 381 -35.70 -14.23 14.57
CA GLY A 381 -36.35 -13.08 15.20
C GLY A 381 -36.50 -13.14 16.73
N SER A 382 -36.08 -14.24 17.37
CA SER A 382 -36.05 -14.33 18.83
C SER A 382 -35.07 -13.30 19.43
N PRO A 383 -35.37 -12.73 20.61
CA PRO A 383 -34.51 -11.75 21.25
C PRO A 383 -33.15 -12.36 21.63
N VAL A 384 -32.09 -11.56 21.55
CA VAL A 384 -30.73 -11.98 21.88
C VAL A 384 -30.62 -12.26 23.39
N PRO A 385 -30.23 -13.48 23.82
CA PRO A 385 -30.03 -13.77 25.23
C PRO A 385 -28.91 -12.93 25.86
N SER A 386 -29.05 -12.60 27.14
CA SER A 386 -28.11 -11.74 27.85
C SER A 386 -26.68 -12.27 27.85
N TRP A 387 -26.48 -13.60 27.92
CA TRP A 387 -25.16 -14.20 27.89
C TRP A 387 -24.47 -14.01 26.52
N ALA A 388 -25.23 -14.12 25.42
CA ALA A 388 -24.73 -13.98 24.05
C ALA A 388 -24.33 -12.54 23.77
N LEU A 389 -25.20 -11.59 24.18
CA LEU A 389 -24.91 -10.16 24.08
C LEU A 389 -23.68 -9.75 24.91
N GLN A 390 -23.51 -10.33 26.10
CA GLN A 390 -22.35 -10.04 26.96
C GLN A 390 -21.03 -10.55 26.35
N PHE A 391 -21.02 -11.78 25.82
CA PHE A 391 -19.85 -12.32 25.13
C PHE A 391 -19.50 -11.48 23.89
N ASP A 392 -20.48 -11.22 23.02
CA ASP A 392 -20.28 -10.46 21.78
C ASP A 392 -19.84 -9.01 22.06
N THR A 393 -20.41 -8.36 23.08
CA THR A 393 -19.98 -7.02 23.50
C THR A 393 -18.55 -7.02 24.02
N TRP A 394 -18.19 -8.01 24.86
CA TRP A 394 -16.81 -8.17 25.33
C TRP A 394 -15.84 -8.38 24.17
N LEU A 395 -16.21 -9.24 23.21
CA LEU A 395 -15.39 -9.56 22.06
C LEU A 395 -15.18 -8.33 21.17
N LYS A 396 -16.25 -7.60 20.86
CA LYS A 396 -16.18 -6.36 20.10
C LYS A 396 -15.21 -5.40 20.76
N ASN A 397 -15.36 -5.13 22.05
CA ASN A 397 -14.48 -4.19 22.75
C ASN A 397 -13.03 -4.69 22.77
N ALA A 398 -12.80 -5.98 23.02
CA ALA A 398 -11.46 -6.58 23.01
C ALA A 398 -10.77 -6.42 21.66
N LEU A 399 -11.48 -6.67 20.56
CA LEU A 399 -10.92 -6.54 19.21
C LEU A 399 -10.64 -5.06 18.85
N LEU A 400 -11.56 -4.14 19.17
CA LEU A 400 -11.40 -2.71 18.88
C LEU A 400 -10.28 -2.07 19.71
N GLU A 401 -10.06 -2.56 20.93
CA GLU A 401 -9.00 -2.08 21.85
C GLU A 401 -7.66 -2.79 21.63
N GLY A 402 -7.58 -3.78 20.74
CA GLY A 402 -6.36 -4.55 20.48
C GLY A 402 -5.98 -5.53 21.62
N ARG A 403 -6.94 -5.93 22.46
CA ARG A 403 -6.74 -6.91 23.55
C ARG A 403 -6.71 -8.34 23.02
N TYR A 404 -5.87 -8.61 22.03
CA TYR A 404 -5.82 -9.88 21.30
C TYR A 404 -5.42 -11.05 22.19
N GLU A 405 -4.59 -10.82 23.21
CA GLU A 405 -4.25 -11.84 24.19
C GLU A 405 -5.45 -12.29 25.03
N ASP A 406 -6.37 -11.37 25.35
CA ASP A 406 -7.61 -11.73 26.02
C ASP A 406 -8.52 -12.56 25.11
N VAL A 407 -8.54 -12.26 23.81
CA VAL A 407 -9.29 -13.02 22.80
C VAL A 407 -8.70 -14.43 22.62
N ASN A 408 -7.37 -14.56 22.58
CA ASN A 408 -6.67 -15.86 22.53
C ASN A 408 -7.06 -16.78 23.69
N HIS A 409 -7.39 -16.19 24.85
CA HIS A 409 -7.80 -16.87 26.07
C HIS A 409 -9.29 -16.66 26.39
N TYR A 410 -10.14 -16.51 25.37
CA TYR A 410 -11.57 -16.20 25.53
C TYR A 410 -12.31 -17.18 26.46
N ASP A 411 -11.88 -18.43 26.52
CA ASP A 411 -12.52 -19.49 27.30
C ASP A 411 -12.42 -19.25 28.83
N SER A 412 -11.43 -18.46 29.26
CA SER A 412 -11.17 -18.10 30.65
C SER A 412 -11.32 -16.59 30.92
N ARG A 413 -11.10 -15.74 29.91
CA ARG A 413 -11.15 -14.27 30.02
C ARG A 413 -12.50 -13.67 29.67
N ALA A 414 -13.25 -14.32 28.76
CA ALA A 414 -14.52 -13.79 28.30
C ALA A 414 -15.67 -14.19 29.24
N PRO A 415 -16.66 -13.31 29.47
CA PRO A 415 -17.91 -13.73 30.06
C PRO A 415 -18.59 -14.73 29.11
N TYR A 416 -18.96 -15.90 29.62
CA TYR A 416 -19.65 -16.94 28.85
C TYR A 416 -18.87 -17.51 27.66
N GLY A 417 -17.53 -17.45 27.64
CA GLY A 417 -16.72 -17.96 26.52
C GLY A 417 -17.03 -19.41 26.11
N LYS A 418 -17.03 -20.33 27.08
CA LYS A 418 -17.39 -21.75 26.84
C LYS A 418 -18.86 -21.97 26.49
N MET A 419 -19.73 -21.04 26.87
CA MET A 419 -21.15 -21.09 26.51
C MET A 419 -21.36 -20.57 25.09
N ALA A 420 -20.60 -19.55 24.66
CA ALA A 420 -20.63 -19.05 23.29
C ALA A 420 -20.02 -20.03 22.30
N HIS A 421 -18.98 -20.76 22.72
CA HIS A 421 -18.26 -21.75 21.91
C HIS A 421 -18.01 -23.03 22.72
N PRO A 422 -19.00 -23.93 22.83
CA PRO A 422 -18.79 -25.27 23.40
C PRO A 422 -17.77 -26.08 22.61
N TRP A 423 -17.77 -25.87 21.28
CA TRP A 423 -16.77 -26.30 20.33
C TRP A 423 -16.28 -25.05 19.59
N PRO A 424 -14.97 -24.76 19.58
CA PRO A 424 -14.42 -23.49 19.09
C PRO A 424 -13.93 -23.48 17.65
N ASP A 425 -14.26 -24.51 16.87
CA ASP A 425 -13.97 -24.62 15.44
C ASP A 425 -14.36 -23.36 14.66
N HIS A 426 -15.56 -22.81 14.92
CA HIS A 426 -16.03 -21.57 14.26
C HIS A 426 -15.42 -20.29 14.81
N PHE A 427 -14.67 -20.35 15.91
CA PHE A 427 -14.06 -19.18 16.52
C PHE A 427 -12.56 -19.04 16.21
N TYR A 428 -11.86 -20.14 15.92
CA TYR A 428 -10.45 -20.11 15.52
C TYR A 428 -10.12 -19.34 14.25
N PRO A 429 -10.97 -19.27 13.21
CA PRO A 429 -10.71 -18.43 12.04
C PRO A 429 -10.49 -16.94 12.39
N LEU A 430 -11.16 -16.43 13.45
CA LEU A 430 -10.95 -15.08 13.95
C LEU A 430 -9.51 -14.87 14.43
N HIS A 431 -8.97 -15.85 15.16
CA HIS A 431 -7.62 -15.79 15.70
C HIS A 431 -6.58 -15.76 14.59
N VAL A 432 -6.78 -16.54 13.53
CA VAL A 432 -5.87 -16.53 12.36
C VAL A 432 -5.90 -15.18 11.65
N ALA A 433 -7.09 -14.62 11.39
CA ALA A 433 -7.21 -13.30 10.76
C ALA A 433 -6.55 -12.20 11.61
N MET A 434 -6.80 -12.23 12.92
CA MET A 434 -6.21 -11.33 13.91
C MET A 434 -4.67 -11.45 13.96
N GLY A 435 -4.12 -12.66 13.99
CA GLY A 435 -2.69 -12.91 13.98
C GLY A 435 -2.00 -12.47 12.70
N ALA A 436 -2.63 -12.73 11.56
CA ALA A 436 -2.11 -12.32 10.25
C ALA A 436 -2.10 -10.80 10.05
N ALA A 437 -2.98 -10.07 10.75
CA ALA A 437 -2.99 -8.62 10.74
C ALA A 437 -1.75 -8.00 11.42
N GLY A 438 -1.12 -8.74 12.34
CA GLY A 438 0.04 -8.29 13.11
C GLY A 438 -0.32 -7.67 14.47
N GLU A 439 0.66 -7.56 15.35
CA GLU A 439 0.48 -7.21 16.78
C GLU A 439 -0.15 -5.83 17.00
N ASN A 440 0.13 -4.86 16.11
CA ASN A 440 -0.39 -3.50 16.24
C ASN A 440 -1.67 -3.26 15.44
N ALA A 441 -2.21 -4.27 14.77
CA ALA A 441 -3.42 -4.11 13.98
C ALA A 441 -4.57 -3.61 14.84
N LYS A 442 -5.44 -2.81 14.22
CA LYS A 442 -6.70 -2.38 14.83
C LYS A 442 -7.84 -3.06 14.12
N ALA A 443 -8.76 -3.63 14.90
CA ALA A 443 -9.99 -4.14 14.36
C ALA A 443 -10.96 -2.98 14.08
N LYS A 444 -11.79 -3.16 13.06
CA LYS A 444 -12.97 -2.37 12.77
C LYS A 444 -14.14 -3.31 12.59
N LEU A 445 -15.21 -3.10 13.33
CA LEU A 445 -16.48 -3.80 13.10
C LEU A 445 -17.08 -3.29 11.78
N VAL A 446 -17.16 -4.15 10.77
CA VAL A 446 -17.67 -3.79 9.44
C VAL A 446 -19.12 -4.19 9.22
N HIS A 447 -19.61 -5.18 9.96
CA HIS A 447 -21.01 -5.58 9.98
C HIS A 447 -21.39 -6.16 11.33
N HIS A 448 -22.64 -5.97 11.74
CA HIS A 448 -23.19 -6.55 12.96
C HIS A 448 -24.70 -6.71 12.82
N SER A 449 -25.16 -7.95 12.91
CA SER A 449 -26.57 -8.32 12.99
C SER A 449 -26.70 -9.64 13.75
N TRP A 450 -27.92 -10.00 14.12
CA TRP A 450 -28.21 -11.23 14.84
C TRP A 450 -29.27 -12.03 14.11
N ASP A 451 -29.23 -13.34 14.26
CA ASP A 451 -30.31 -14.23 13.90
C ASP A 451 -30.40 -15.38 14.91
N HIS A 452 -31.54 -16.07 14.93
CA HIS A 452 -31.79 -17.22 15.80
C HIS A 452 -31.52 -16.95 17.30
N GLY A 453 -31.58 -15.69 17.72
CA GLY A 453 -31.23 -15.20 19.07
C GLY A 453 -29.73 -15.27 19.40
N THR A 454 -29.02 -16.32 18.99
CA THR A 454 -27.66 -16.62 19.47
C THR A 454 -26.60 -16.60 18.38
N LEU A 455 -26.95 -16.42 17.10
CA LEU A 455 -25.99 -16.33 16.00
C LEU A 455 -25.68 -14.87 15.69
N SER A 456 -24.50 -14.41 16.10
CA SER A 456 -23.97 -13.11 15.74
C SER A 456 -23.30 -13.18 14.37
N TYR A 457 -23.64 -12.21 13.52
CA TYR A 457 -22.99 -11.99 12.23
C TYR A 457 -21.92 -10.89 12.31
N ALA A 458 -21.40 -10.62 13.51
CA ALA A 458 -20.32 -9.66 13.69
C ALA A 458 -19.14 -10.03 12.79
N SER A 459 -18.72 -9.09 11.95
CA SER A 459 -17.63 -9.26 10.99
C SER A 459 -16.66 -8.10 11.15
N TYR A 460 -15.36 -8.40 11.06
CA TYR A 460 -14.28 -7.48 11.39
C TYR A 460 -13.27 -7.38 10.26
N GLN A 461 -12.78 -6.16 10.04
CA GLN A 461 -11.61 -5.88 9.23
C GLN A 461 -10.46 -5.53 10.17
N PHE A 462 -9.27 -6.05 9.91
CA PHE A 462 -8.07 -5.73 10.67
C PHE A 462 -7.08 -5.02 9.77
N THR A 463 -6.71 -3.81 10.18
CA THR A 463 -5.78 -2.95 9.46
C THR A 463 -4.55 -2.73 10.33
N ALA A 464 -3.37 -3.06 9.80
CA ALA A 464 -2.11 -2.71 10.45
C ALA A 464 -1.95 -1.17 10.43
N PRO A 465 -1.37 -0.55 11.48
CA PRO A 465 -1.03 0.86 11.43
C PRO A 465 -0.06 1.08 10.27
N LYS A 466 -0.28 2.18 9.55
CA LYS A 466 0.66 2.69 8.56
C LYS A 466 1.89 3.23 9.26
#